data_AF-A0A1I1D2W1-F1
#
_entry.id   AF-A0A1I1D2W1-F1
#
_cell.length_a   1.000
_cell.length_b   1.000
_cell.length_c   1.000
_cell.angle_alpha   90.00
_cell.angle_beta   90.00
_cell.angle_gamma   90.00
#
_symmetry.space_group_name_H-M   'P 1'
#
loop_
_entity.id
_entity.type
_entity.pdbx_description
1 polymer ?
#
loop_
_entity_poly.entity_id
_entity_poly.type
_entity_poly.pdbx_seq_one_letter_code
_entity_poly.pdbx_strand_id
1 'polypeptide(L)'
;MNKLRLKFSKNGPIKFIGHLDVMRYFQKAIRRAEIDIKYSEGFSPHQVISFAQPLSVGATSDGEYMDITVNSMTSANDVMDRLNSVMNEGIEILAIEELSDSSEKAMTAAYAAKYKIRFRESLKPDFDWISEFKAYLLKETLPAMKKTKSGEKEIDMKPMIYDYSFSEEDESVTLLLSMSSASTLKPALLFDYFFKSMDKEIPANALDIHRIDIYRLCSDDGKEYIEPFITNGTNERFYLNV
;
A
#
# COMPACT_ATOMS: atom_id res chain seq x y z
N MET A 1 2.23 -4.88 -27.87
CA MET A 1 1.37 -4.54 -26.72
C MET A 1 2.02 -5.14 -25.49
N ASN A 2 2.42 -4.29 -24.55
CA ASN A 2 3.19 -4.70 -23.37
C ASN A 2 2.40 -4.30 -22.12
N LYS A 3 2.39 -5.19 -21.13
CA LYS A 3 1.85 -4.90 -19.80
C LYS A 3 3.03 -4.49 -18.94
N LEU A 4 2.91 -3.36 -18.26
CA LEU A 4 3.95 -2.82 -17.38
C LEU A 4 3.39 -2.70 -15.98
N ARG A 5 4.18 -3.08 -14.99
CA ARG A 5 3.97 -2.74 -13.58
C ARG A 5 4.91 -1.62 -13.21
N LEU A 6 4.38 -0.55 -12.62
CA LEU A 6 5.14 0.60 -12.18
C LEU A 6 5.07 0.68 -10.66
N LYS A 7 6.23 0.79 -10.01
CA LYS A 7 6.36 1.20 -8.61
C LYS A 7 6.49 2.71 -8.55
N PHE A 8 5.75 3.37 -7.67
CA PHE A 8 5.85 4.82 -7.49
C PHE A 8 5.77 5.22 -6.01
N SER A 9 6.40 6.35 -5.68
CA SER A 9 6.26 7.01 -4.38
C SER A 9 5.17 8.08 -4.42
N LYS A 10 4.58 8.36 -3.26
CA LYS A 10 3.57 9.39 -3.04
C LYS A 10 3.85 10.13 -1.74
N ASN A 11 4.58 11.23 -1.82
CA ASN A 11 5.13 11.98 -0.69
C ASN A 11 4.81 13.48 -0.76
N GLY A 12 4.95 14.20 0.35
CA GLY A 12 4.70 15.65 0.39
C GLY A 12 3.21 16.04 0.29
N PRO A 13 2.88 17.25 -0.23
CA PRO A 13 1.52 17.79 -0.22
C PRO A 13 0.48 16.94 -0.96
N ILE A 14 0.90 16.12 -1.92
CA ILE A 14 0.01 15.24 -2.67
C ILE A 14 -0.64 14.15 -1.80
N LYS A 15 -0.21 13.99 -0.53
CA LYS A 15 -0.90 13.13 0.44
C LYS A 15 -2.37 13.50 0.66
N PHE A 16 -2.76 14.75 0.40
CA PHE A 16 -4.11 15.25 0.65
C PHE A 16 -5.12 15.06 -0.49
N ILE A 17 -4.71 14.51 -1.65
CA ILE A 17 -5.65 14.19 -2.73
C ILE A 17 -6.15 12.74 -2.61
N GLY A 18 -7.40 12.51 -3.04
CA GLY A 18 -8.03 11.19 -3.02
C GLY A 18 -7.53 10.28 -4.13
N HIS A 19 -7.87 8.98 -4.03
CA HIS A 19 -7.46 7.97 -5.02
C HIS A 19 -7.87 8.33 -6.46
N LEU A 20 -9.09 8.84 -6.67
CA LEU A 20 -9.56 9.23 -8.00
C LEU A 20 -8.74 10.39 -8.60
N ASP A 21 -8.22 11.28 -7.76
CA ASP A 21 -7.38 12.39 -8.23
C ASP A 21 -5.98 11.92 -8.58
N VAL A 22 -5.44 10.93 -7.85
CA VAL A 22 -4.21 10.22 -8.23
C VAL A 22 -4.39 9.52 -9.58
N MET A 23 -5.51 8.81 -9.79
CA MET A 23 -5.81 8.18 -11.08
C MET A 23 -5.85 9.19 -12.22
N ARG A 24 -6.56 10.32 -12.04
CA ARG A 24 -6.64 11.41 -13.03
C ARG A 24 -5.27 12.05 -13.28
N TYR A 25 -4.46 12.20 -12.24
CA TYR A 25 -3.10 12.70 -12.35
C TYR A 25 -2.27 11.80 -13.27
N PHE A 26 -2.25 10.48 -13.03
CA PHE A 26 -1.53 9.53 -13.87
C PHE A 26 -2.03 9.51 -15.31
N GLN A 27 -3.35 9.59 -15.54
CA GLN A 27 -3.90 9.68 -16.89
C GLN A 27 -3.40 10.91 -17.66
N LYS A 28 -3.23 12.04 -16.96
CA LYS A 28 -2.66 13.27 -17.53
C LYS A 28 -1.16 13.15 -17.74
N ALA A 29 -0.43 12.58 -16.78
CA ALA A 29 1.02 12.36 -16.88
C ALA A 29 1.37 11.45 -18.05
N ILE A 30 0.67 10.31 -18.21
CA ILE A 30 0.84 9.38 -19.35
C ILE A 30 0.64 10.10 -20.69
N ARG A 31 -0.39 10.96 -20.80
CA ARG A 31 -0.61 11.77 -22.01
C ARG A 31 0.50 12.79 -22.23
N ARG A 32 0.96 13.48 -21.18
CA ARG A 32 2.03 14.49 -21.26
C ARG A 32 3.39 13.90 -21.59
N ALA A 33 3.66 12.69 -21.12
CA ALA A 33 4.86 11.93 -21.44
C ALA A 33 4.79 11.30 -22.84
N GLU A 34 3.68 11.46 -23.57
CA GLU A 34 3.42 10.89 -24.89
C GLU A 34 3.53 9.35 -24.92
N ILE A 35 3.21 8.69 -23.81
CA ILE A 35 3.20 7.22 -23.75
C ILE A 35 2.02 6.70 -24.58
N ASP A 36 2.31 5.79 -25.51
CA ASP A 36 1.32 5.14 -26.39
C ASP A 36 0.49 4.10 -25.62
N ILE A 37 -0.34 4.61 -24.71
CA ILE A 37 -1.19 3.84 -23.80
C ILE A 37 -2.36 3.20 -24.55
N LYS A 38 -2.67 1.94 -24.21
CA LYS A 38 -3.88 1.27 -24.67
C LYS A 38 -5.12 1.88 -24.04
N TYR A 39 -6.18 2.01 -24.85
CA TYR A 39 -7.51 2.39 -24.39
C TYR A 39 -8.45 1.18 -24.39
N SER A 40 -9.47 1.20 -23.52
CA SER A 40 -10.53 0.20 -23.48
C SER A 40 -11.41 0.23 -24.74
N GLU A 41 -11.90 -0.92 -25.16
CA GLU A 41 -12.83 -1.07 -26.28
C GLU A 41 -14.28 -0.90 -25.78
N GLY A 42 -14.84 0.31 -25.89
CA GLY A 42 -16.19 0.62 -25.43
C GLY A 42 -16.62 2.05 -25.76
N PHE A 43 -17.87 2.41 -25.45
CA PHE A 43 -18.47 3.71 -25.80
C PHE A 43 -17.77 4.93 -25.15
N SER A 44 -17.06 4.73 -24.04
CA SER A 44 -16.23 5.74 -23.40
C SER A 44 -14.83 5.18 -23.14
N PRO A 45 -13.94 5.24 -24.15
CA PRO A 45 -12.58 4.70 -24.04
C PRO A 45 -11.80 5.37 -22.90
N HIS A 46 -11.28 4.57 -21.99
CA HIS A 46 -10.39 5.01 -20.92
C HIS A 46 -9.05 4.30 -21.03
N GLN A 47 -8.00 4.93 -20.52
CA GLN A 47 -6.67 4.32 -20.46
C GLN A 47 -6.74 3.04 -19.62
N VAL A 48 -6.14 1.95 -20.12
CA VAL A 48 -6.07 0.67 -19.41
C VAL A 48 -5.03 0.78 -18.30
N ILE A 49 -5.49 1.19 -17.12
CA ILE A 49 -4.70 1.41 -15.91
C ILE A 49 -5.40 0.74 -14.73
N SER A 50 -4.66 0.07 -13.86
CA SER A 50 -5.18 -0.44 -12.58
C SER A 50 -4.17 -0.28 -11.45
N PHE A 51 -4.58 0.30 -10.33
CA PHE A 51 -3.74 0.42 -9.14
C PHE A 51 -3.87 -0.83 -8.26
N ALA A 52 -2.80 -1.17 -7.54
CA ALA A 52 -2.82 -2.28 -6.59
C ALA A 52 -3.86 -2.06 -5.49
N GLN A 53 -3.74 -0.95 -4.77
CA GLN A 53 -4.63 -0.58 -3.67
C GLN A 53 -4.71 0.94 -3.53
N PRO A 54 -5.85 1.50 -3.10
CA PRO A 54 -5.93 2.91 -2.76
C PRO A 54 -5.11 3.21 -1.49
N LEU A 55 -4.42 4.35 -1.49
CA LEU A 55 -3.81 4.92 -0.29
C LEU A 55 -4.82 5.85 0.41
N SER A 56 -4.87 5.82 1.74
CA SER A 56 -5.76 6.72 2.51
C SER A 56 -5.30 8.17 2.37
N VAL A 57 -6.25 9.11 2.37
CA VAL A 57 -5.94 10.55 2.39
C VAL A 57 -5.13 10.87 3.65
N GLY A 58 -4.10 11.70 3.49
CA GLY A 58 -3.19 12.08 4.57
C GLY A 58 -2.00 11.13 4.77
N ALA A 59 -2.01 9.95 4.14
CA ALA A 59 -0.91 8.98 4.17
C ALA A 59 0.09 9.19 3.02
N THR A 60 1.33 8.79 3.28
CA THR A 60 2.46 8.80 2.34
C THR A 60 2.89 7.38 1.98
N SER A 61 3.69 7.21 0.94
CA SER A 61 4.15 5.89 0.52
C SER A 61 5.39 5.92 -0.35
N ASP A 62 6.23 4.90 -0.21
CA ASP A 62 7.40 4.64 -1.07
C ASP A 62 7.21 3.41 -1.98
N GLY A 63 6.06 2.74 -1.92
CA GLY A 63 5.83 1.48 -2.63
C GLY A 63 4.37 1.29 -3.04
N GLU A 64 3.88 2.19 -3.87
CA GLU A 64 2.61 2.03 -4.57
C GLU A 64 2.83 1.36 -5.91
N TYR A 65 1.85 0.57 -6.37
CA TYR A 65 1.93 -0.08 -7.68
C TYR A 65 0.73 0.25 -8.55
N MET A 66 1.00 0.40 -9.84
CA MET A 66 -0.01 0.40 -10.88
C MET A 66 0.43 -0.44 -12.06
N ASP A 67 -0.53 -1.10 -12.70
CA ASP A 67 -0.35 -1.77 -13.96
C ASP A 67 -0.91 -0.89 -15.07
N ILE A 68 -0.17 -0.78 -16.18
CA ILE A 68 -0.60 -0.13 -17.41
C ILE A 68 -0.43 -1.07 -18.60
N THR A 69 -1.16 -0.83 -19.68
CA THR A 69 -0.95 -1.54 -20.95
C THR A 69 -0.64 -0.53 -22.04
N VAL A 70 0.46 -0.71 -22.75
CA VAL A 70 0.90 0.16 -23.85
C VAL A 70 0.82 -0.58 -25.18
N ASN A 71 0.47 0.13 -26.26
CA ASN A 71 0.45 -0.44 -27.60
C ASN A 71 1.89 -0.67 -28.10
N SER A 72 2.75 0.32 -27.88
CA SER A 72 4.17 0.33 -28.22
C SER A 72 5.01 1.04 -27.15
N MET A 73 6.30 0.70 -27.09
CA MET A 73 7.31 1.38 -26.27
C MET A 73 8.71 1.11 -26.81
N THR A 74 9.68 1.96 -26.50
CA THR A 74 11.10 1.70 -26.79
C THR A 74 11.70 0.75 -25.75
N SER A 75 11.51 1.03 -24.47
CA SER A 75 11.91 0.18 -23.34
C SER A 75 11.19 0.59 -22.06
N ALA A 76 11.20 -0.26 -21.03
CA ALA A 76 10.69 0.10 -19.71
C ALA A 76 11.40 1.34 -19.12
N ASN A 77 12.70 1.49 -19.34
CA ASN A 77 13.48 2.65 -18.88
C ASN A 77 13.06 3.94 -19.60
N ASP A 78 12.83 3.89 -20.92
CA ASP A 78 12.31 5.04 -21.68
C ASP A 78 10.95 5.51 -21.13
N VAL A 79 10.05 4.57 -20.82
CA VAL A 79 8.75 4.88 -20.21
C VAL A 79 8.93 5.54 -18.84
N MET A 80 9.85 5.04 -18.02
CA MET A 80 10.15 5.58 -16.69
C MET A 80 10.68 7.02 -16.78
N ASP A 81 11.68 7.25 -17.62
CA ASP A 81 12.33 8.56 -17.78
C ASP A 81 11.33 9.61 -18.29
N ARG A 82 10.53 9.26 -19.30
CA ARG A 82 9.52 10.15 -19.87
C ARG A 82 8.43 10.48 -18.87
N LEU A 83 7.95 9.49 -18.10
CA LEU A 83 6.99 9.74 -17.02
C LEU A 83 7.57 10.67 -15.97
N ASN A 84 8.75 10.37 -15.43
CA ASN A 84 9.40 11.19 -14.40
C ASN A 84 9.69 12.62 -14.90
N SER A 85 10.00 12.82 -16.18
CA SER A 85 10.22 14.16 -16.76
C SER A 85 8.99 15.08 -16.72
N VAL A 86 7.78 14.52 -16.57
CA VAL A 86 6.51 15.27 -16.54
C VAL A 86 5.75 15.15 -15.21
N MET A 87 6.27 14.38 -14.25
CA MET A 87 5.68 14.28 -12.92
C MET A 87 5.85 15.58 -12.14
N ASN A 88 4.90 15.85 -11.24
CA ASN A 88 4.97 16.92 -10.27
C ASN A 88 5.65 16.44 -8.99
N GLU A 89 6.15 17.39 -8.20
CA GLU A 89 6.70 17.13 -6.87
C GLU A 89 5.76 16.26 -6.03
N GLY A 90 6.33 15.24 -5.40
CA GLY A 90 5.62 14.30 -4.53
C GLY A 90 5.14 13.01 -5.20
N ILE A 91 5.29 12.85 -6.52
CA ILE A 91 5.13 11.55 -7.20
C ILE A 91 6.37 11.25 -8.04
N GLU A 92 6.94 10.07 -7.86
CA GLU A 92 8.10 9.59 -8.59
C GLU A 92 7.91 8.12 -8.98
N ILE A 93 8.21 7.77 -10.23
CA ILE A 93 8.31 6.38 -10.67
C ILE A 93 9.66 5.84 -10.22
N LEU A 94 9.63 4.81 -9.37
CA LEU A 94 10.81 4.21 -8.77
C LEU A 94 11.31 2.98 -9.54
N ALA A 95 10.41 2.27 -10.22
CA ALA A 95 10.74 1.09 -11.01
C ALA A 95 9.63 0.76 -12.01
N ILE A 96 10.00 0.10 -13.11
CA ILE A 96 9.06 -0.48 -14.07
C ILE A 96 9.50 -1.91 -14.41
N GLU A 97 8.55 -2.85 -14.36
CA GLU A 97 8.74 -4.24 -14.76
C GLU A 97 7.78 -4.60 -15.90
N GLU A 98 8.29 -5.29 -16.91
CA GLU A 98 7.45 -5.91 -17.95
C GLU A 98 6.78 -7.16 -17.41
N LEU A 99 5.45 -7.22 -17.53
CA LEU A 99 4.66 -8.35 -17.08
C LEU A 99 4.44 -9.35 -18.23
N SER A 100 4.56 -10.64 -17.91
CA SER A 100 4.11 -11.71 -18.78
C SER A 100 2.58 -11.73 -18.91
N ASP A 101 2.04 -12.42 -19.92
CA ASP A 101 0.59 -12.57 -20.04
C ASP A 101 -0.07 -13.36 -18.91
N SER A 102 0.69 -14.24 -18.25
CA SER A 102 0.25 -15.01 -17.08
C SER A 102 0.35 -14.23 -15.76
N SER A 103 0.93 -13.03 -15.76
CA SER A 103 1.09 -12.24 -14.55
C SER A 103 -0.26 -11.77 -14.01
N GLU A 104 -0.51 -12.04 -12.73
CA GLU A 104 -1.67 -11.50 -12.04
C GLU A 104 -1.60 -9.97 -11.95
N LYS A 105 -2.77 -9.33 -12.06
CA LYS A 105 -2.90 -7.89 -11.86
C LYS A 105 -2.51 -7.52 -10.43
N ALA A 106 -1.91 -6.35 -10.29
CA ALA A 106 -1.43 -5.81 -9.03
C ALA A 106 -2.53 -5.78 -7.96
N MET A 107 -3.76 -5.43 -8.38
CA MET A 107 -4.92 -5.37 -7.52
C MET A 107 -5.31 -6.72 -6.92
N THR A 108 -5.11 -7.80 -7.66
CA THR A 108 -5.44 -9.17 -7.25
C THR A 108 -4.30 -9.79 -6.46
N ALA A 109 -3.06 -9.57 -6.90
CA ALA A 109 -1.85 -10.14 -6.30
C ALA A 109 -1.49 -9.52 -4.94
N ALA A 110 -2.10 -8.38 -4.57
CA ALA A 110 -1.80 -7.71 -3.31
C ALA A 110 -2.19 -8.61 -2.14
N TYR A 111 -1.22 -8.91 -1.28
CA TYR A 111 -1.40 -9.84 -0.17
C TYR A 111 -1.10 -9.22 1.19
N ALA A 112 -0.05 -8.39 1.27
CA ALA A 112 0.31 -7.65 2.47
C ALA A 112 0.80 -6.24 2.14
N ALA A 113 0.84 -5.38 3.16
CA ALA A 113 1.52 -4.10 3.08
C ALA A 113 2.27 -3.80 4.37
N LYS A 114 3.45 -3.20 4.23
CA LYS A 114 4.29 -2.78 5.34
C LYS A 114 4.08 -1.29 5.59
N TYR A 115 3.85 -0.91 6.83
CA TYR A 115 3.55 0.46 7.24
C TYR A 115 4.50 0.88 8.35
N LYS A 116 5.03 2.10 8.28
CA LYS A 116 5.58 2.82 9.43
C LYS A 116 4.51 3.77 9.95
N ILE A 117 4.24 3.69 11.25
CA ILE A 117 3.18 4.47 11.89
C ILE A 117 3.77 5.22 13.08
N ARG A 118 3.41 6.50 13.15
CA ARG A 118 3.73 7.42 14.25
C ARG A 118 2.48 8.19 14.65
N PHE A 119 2.50 8.80 15.82
CA PHE A 119 1.59 9.89 16.11
C PHE A 119 2.16 11.20 15.54
N ARG A 120 1.27 12.05 15.01
CA ARG A 120 1.64 13.43 14.71
C ARG A 120 1.96 14.15 16.01
N GLU A 121 3.02 14.93 16.03
CA GLU A 121 3.53 15.60 17.24
C GLU A 121 2.42 16.31 18.05
N SER A 122 1.56 17.08 17.38
CA SER A 122 0.47 17.83 18.02
C SER A 122 -0.69 16.97 18.54
N LEU A 123 -0.72 15.68 18.21
CA LEU A 123 -1.78 14.73 18.54
C LEU A 123 -1.24 13.46 19.22
N LYS A 124 -0.01 13.54 19.74
CA LYS A 124 0.61 12.45 20.49
C LYS A 124 -0.18 12.20 21.78
N PRO A 125 -0.44 10.93 22.13
CA PRO A 125 -1.07 10.59 23.40
C PRO A 125 -0.22 11.03 24.59
N ASP A 126 -0.89 11.28 25.72
CA ASP A 126 -0.29 11.68 27.00
C ASP A 126 0.26 10.49 27.82
N PHE A 127 0.39 9.32 27.19
CA PHE A 127 0.89 8.08 27.77
C PHE A 127 1.94 7.43 26.87
N ASP A 128 2.69 6.47 27.43
CA ASP A 128 3.67 5.68 26.68
C ASP A 128 2.95 4.67 25.76
N TRP A 129 2.53 5.16 24.60
CA TRP A 129 1.79 4.35 23.65
C TRP A 129 2.61 3.21 23.06
N ILE A 130 3.95 3.29 23.05
CA ILE A 130 4.81 2.23 22.53
C ILE A 130 4.71 1.02 23.44
N SER A 131 4.90 1.21 24.75
CA SER A 131 4.81 0.13 25.73
C SER A 131 3.39 -0.44 25.82
N GLU A 132 2.37 0.43 25.82
CA GLU A 132 0.96 -0.01 25.83
C GLU A 132 0.60 -0.77 24.55
N PHE A 133 1.10 -0.34 23.37
CA PHE A 133 0.84 -1.04 22.11
C PHE A 133 1.58 -2.37 22.03
N LYS A 134 2.83 -2.46 22.55
CA LYS A 134 3.53 -3.74 22.74
C LYS A 134 2.68 -4.70 23.57
N ALA A 135 2.16 -4.25 24.72
CA ALA A 135 1.32 -5.07 25.59
C ALA A 135 0.00 -5.47 24.90
N TYR A 136 -0.63 -4.56 24.16
CA TYR A 136 -1.82 -4.84 23.36
C TYR A 136 -1.56 -5.93 22.32
N LEU A 137 -0.48 -5.82 21.56
CA LEU A 137 -0.11 -6.81 20.54
C LEU A 137 0.23 -8.19 21.12
N LEU A 138 0.56 -8.33 22.40
CA LEU A 138 0.83 -9.62 23.04
C LEU A 138 -0.43 -10.43 23.41
N LYS A 139 -1.63 -9.84 23.32
CA LYS A 139 -2.89 -10.55 23.57
C LYS A 139 -3.06 -11.71 22.57
N GLU A 140 -3.71 -12.78 23.03
CA GLU A 140 -4.01 -13.97 22.20
C GLU A 140 -4.94 -13.64 21.04
N THR A 141 -5.90 -12.74 21.27
CA THR A 141 -6.85 -12.26 20.26
C THR A 141 -6.97 -10.74 20.33
N LEU A 142 -7.27 -10.14 19.18
CA LEU A 142 -7.49 -8.70 19.00
C LEU A 142 -8.84 -8.47 18.31
N PRO A 143 -9.96 -8.61 19.04
CA PRO A 143 -11.29 -8.51 18.44
C PRO A 143 -11.59 -7.10 17.94
N ALA A 144 -12.17 -7.00 16.75
CA ALA A 144 -12.64 -5.76 16.17
C ALA A 144 -13.95 -5.93 15.40
N MET A 145 -14.71 -4.84 15.30
CA MET A 145 -15.96 -4.78 14.54
C MET A 145 -15.71 -4.10 13.20
N LYS A 146 -15.89 -4.86 12.12
CA LYS A 146 -15.71 -4.37 10.76
C LYS A 146 -17.07 -4.14 10.12
N LYS A 147 -17.31 -2.89 9.68
CA LYS A 147 -18.47 -2.57 8.85
C LYS A 147 -18.33 -3.20 7.48
N THR A 148 -19.38 -3.87 7.03
CA THR A 148 -19.53 -4.53 5.73
C THR A 148 -20.76 -3.98 5.01
N LYS A 149 -20.95 -4.36 3.74
CA LYS A 149 -22.16 -3.98 2.99
C LYS A 149 -23.45 -4.56 3.62
N SER A 150 -23.35 -5.65 4.37
CA SER A 150 -24.47 -6.38 4.95
C SER A 150 -24.63 -6.17 6.46
N GLY A 151 -23.94 -5.19 7.05
CA GLY A 151 -23.95 -4.93 8.49
C GLY A 151 -22.56 -5.00 9.11
N GLU A 152 -22.47 -5.37 10.37
CA GLU A 152 -21.21 -5.47 11.11
C GLU A 152 -20.77 -6.92 11.28
N LYS A 153 -19.46 -7.17 11.18
CA LYS A 153 -18.87 -8.49 11.37
C LYS A 153 -17.72 -8.39 12.36
N GLU A 154 -17.75 -9.26 13.36
CA GLU A 154 -16.62 -9.46 14.27
C GLU A 154 -15.48 -10.16 13.54
N ILE A 155 -14.28 -9.64 13.74
CA ILE A 155 -13.04 -10.22 13.23
C ILE A 155 -12.03 -10.28 14.37
N ASP A 156 -11.11 -11.23 14.30
CA ASP A 156 -9.87 -11.17 15.06
C ASP A 156 -8.79 -10.57 14.18
N MET A 157 -8.20 -9.45 14.62
CA MET A 157 -7.12 -8.77 13.91
C MET A 157 -5.77 -9.47 14.08
N LYS A 158 -5.60 -10.31 15.11
CA LYS A 158 -4.31 -10.92 15.46
C LYS A 158 -3.68 -11.72 14.31
N PRO A 159 -4.41 -12.60 13.58
CA PRO A 159 -3.83 -13.36 12.45
C PRO A 159 -3.54 -12.50 11.21
N MET A 160 -3.96 -11.23 11.21
CA MET A 160 -3.80 -10.30 10.10
C MET A 160 -2.55 -9.41 10.28
N ILE A 161 -1.79 -9.61 11.37
CA ILE A 161 -0.52 -8.93 11.66
C ILE A 161 0.59 -9.97 11.45
N TYR A 162 1.32 -9.86 10.34
CA TYR A 162 2.33 -10.84 9.95
C TYR A 162 3.68 -10.59 10.61
N ASP A 163 4.03 -9.33 10.85
CA ASP A 163 5.26 -8.94 11.54
C ASP A 163 5.13 -7.54 12.12
N TYR A 164 5.93 -7.23 13.14
CA TYR A 164 6.04 -5.89 13.68
C TYR A 164 7.38 -5.63 14.37
N SER A 165 7.84 -4.39 14.31
CA SER A 165 9.00 -3.90 15.06
C SER A 165 8.77 -2.50 15.57
N PHE A 166 9.44 -2.16 16.66
CA PHE A 166 9.34 -0.86 17.32
C PHE A 166 10.65 -0.11 17.21
N SER A 167 10.57 1.21 17.09
CA SER A 167 11.71 2.10 17.28
C SER A 167 11.36 3.12 18.36
N GLU A 168 12.14 3.10 19.43
CA GLU A 168 11.98 4.03 20.57
C GLU A 168 12.56 5.41 20.24
N GLU A 169 13.66 5.47 19.47
CA GLU A 169 14.25 6.73 19.00
C GLU A 169 13.28 7.51 18.10
N ASP A 170 12.64 6.81 17.17
CA ASP A 170 11.71 7.38 16.21
C ASP A 170 10.26 7.47 16.71
N GLU A 171 10.01 6.97 17.92
CA GLU A 171 8.69 6.65 18.47
C GLU A 171 7.72 6.17 17.39
N SER A 172 8.01 4.98 16.87
CA SER A 172 7.25 4.42 15.75
C SER A 172 7.10 2.91 15.85
N VAL A 173 6.07 2.41 15.19
CA VAL A 173 5.89 0.98 14.94
C VAL A 173 5.91 0.74 13.43
N THR A 174 6.68 -0.27 13.01
CA THR A 174 6.60 -0.82 11.66
C THR A 174 5.74 -2.08 11.74
N LEU A 175 4.70 -2.16 10.91
CA LEU A 175 3.75 -3.27 10.88
C LEU A 175 3.68 -3.85 9.47
N LEU A 176 3.76 -5.17 9.36
CA LEU A 176 3.41 -5.91 8.14
C LEU A 176 2.00 -6.48 8.33
N LEU A 177 1.05 -5.97 7.56
CA LEU A 177 -0.38 -6.25 7.72
C LEU A 177 -0.96 -6.94 6.49
N SER A 178 -1.95 -7.81 6.72
CA SER A 178 -2.74 -8.43 5.65
C SER A 178 -3.47 -7.38 4.82
N MET A 179 -3.40 -7.52 3.50
CA MET A 179 -3.98 -6.61 2.51
C MET A 179 -4.44 -7.36 1.25
N SER A 180 -5.03 -8.54 1.45
CA SER A 180 -5.64 -9.35 0.38
C SER A 180 -7.11 -9.03 0.17
N SER A 181 -7.66 -9.49 -0.94
CA SER A 181 -9.10 -9.39 -1.25
C SER A 181 -9.99 -10.12 -0.23
N ALA A 182 -9.48 -11.19 0.38
CA ALA A 182 -10.18 -11.96 1.41
C ALA A 182 -10.04 -11.33 2.81
N SER A 183 -8.87 -10.76 3.12
CA SER A 183 -8.55 -10.23 4.45
C SER A 183 -7.69 -8.98 4.34
N THR A 184 -8.16 -7.88 4.93
CA THR A 184 -7.42 -6.60 4.96
C THR A 184 -7.56 -5.96 6.34
N LEU A 185 -6.41 -5.67 6.96
CA LEU A 185 -6.31 -4.92 8.21
C LEU A 185 -5.73 -3.53 7.93
N LYS A 186 -6.53 -2.49 8.16
CA LYS A 186 -6.08 -1.11 8.03
C LYS A 186 -5.38 -0.67 9.33
N PRO A 187 -4.24 0.04 9.27
CA PRO A 187 -3.60 0.65 10.43
C PRO A 187 -4.57 1.42 11.34
N ALA A 188 -5.44 2.24 10.74
CA ALA A 188 -6.42 3.04 11.48
C ALA A 188 -7.40 2.18 12.30
N LEU A 189 -7.81 1.00 11.81
CA LEU A 189 -8.68 0.10 12.55
C LEU A 189 -7.94 -0.52 13.75
N LEU A 190 -6.70 -0.96 13.54
CA LEU A 190 -5.88 -1.54 14.60
C LEU A 190 -5.65 -0.54 15.74
N PHE A 191 -5.32 0.71 15.42
CA PHE A 191 -5.10 1.76 16.41
C PHE A 191 -6.40 2.24 17.07
N ASP A 192 -7.53 2.26 16.36
CA ASP A 192 -8.85 2.54 16.96
C ASP A 192 -9.17 1.51 18.06
N TYR A 193 -8.99 0.22 17.78
CA TYR A 193 -9.24 -0.85 18.75
C TYR A 193 -8.18 -0.97 19.85
N PHE A 194 -6.94 -0.55 19.58
CA PHE A 194 -5.94 -0.36 20.63
C PHE A 194 -6.40 0.68 21.65
N PHE A 195 -6.83 1.87 21.20
CA PHE A 195 -7.31 2.94 22.08
C PHE A 195 -8.57 2.52 22.84
N LYS A 196 -9.52 1.88 22.16
CA LYS A 196 -10.73 1.33 22.80
C LYS A 196 -10.42 0.31 23.89
N SER A 197 -9.33 -0.45 23.76
CA SER A 197 -8.94 -1.42 24.80
C SER A 197 -8.45 -0.79 26.11
N MET A 198 -8.25 0.53 26.10
CA MET A 198 -7.90 1.35 27.27
C MET A 198 -8.99 2.37 27.60
N ASP A 199 -10.22 2.16 27.11
CA ASP A 199 -11.36 3.09 27.25
C ASP A 199 -11.06 4.52 26.76
N LYS A 200 -10.22 4.64 25.73
CA LYS A 200 -9.85 5.91 25.08
C LYS A 200 -10.35 5.96 23.65
N GLU A 201 -10.50 7.18 23.12
CA GLU A 201 -10.72 7.42 21.70
C GLU A 201 -9.46 7.97 21.05
N ILE A 202 -9.13 7.48 19.85
CA ILE A 202 -8.03 8.03 19.08
C ILE A 202 -8.45 9.37 18.45
N PRO A 203 -7.65 10.45 18.57
CA PRO A 203 -7.99 11.70 17.91
C PRO A 203 -8.04 11.53 16.38
N ALA A 204 -8.97 12.24 15.74
CA ALA A 204 -9.09 12.19 14.28
C ALA A 204 -7.77 12.62 13.61
N ASN A 205 -7.30 11.83 12.64
CA ASN A 205 -6.04 12.06 11.93
C ASN A 205 -4.78 12.06 12.82
N ALA A 206 -4.83 11.51 14.03
CA ALA A 206 -3.68 11.44 14.93
C ALA A 206 -2.48 10.69 14.35
N LEU A 207 -2.75 9.70 13.50
CA LEU A 207 -1.71 8.88 12.89
C LEU A 207 -1.06 9.59 11.70
N ASP A 208 0.27 9.57 11.69
CA ASP A 208 1.06 9.71 10.47
C ASP A 208 1.36 8.31 9.95
N ILE A 209 0.79 7.99 8.79
CA ILE A 209 0.86 6.66 8.17
C ILE A 209 1.72 6.77 6.92
N HIS A 210 2.79 5.99 6.90
CA HIS A 210 3.65 5.83 5.75
C HIS A 210 3.64 4.36 5.31
N ARG A 211 3.17 4.06 4.09
CA ARG A 211 3.24 2.72 3.52
C ARG A 211 4.60 2.52 2.85
N ILE A 212 5.40 1.61 3.39
CA ILE A 212 6.74 1.30 2.87
C ILE A 212 6.62 0.56 1.54
N ASP A 213 5.82 -0.52 1.50
CA ASP A 213 5.66 -1.32 0.29
C ASP A 213 4.40 -2.21 0.32
N ILE A 214 4.08 -2.78 -0.85
CA ILE A 214 3.03 -3.78 -1.06
C ILE A 214 3.66 -5.09 -1.54
N TYR A 215 3.21 -6.19 -0.95
CA TYR A 215 3.80 -7.51 -1.13
C TYR A 215 2.79 -8.47 -1.76
N ARG A 216 3.30 -9.38 -2.61
CA ARG A 216 2.55 -10.51 -3.17
C ARG A 216 2.87 -11.79 -2.40
N LEU A 217 1.95 -12.74 -2.42
CA LEU A 217 2.20 -14.10 -1.96
C LEU A 217 2.91 -14.90 -3.06
N CYS A 218 3.95 -15.62 -2.67
CA CYS A 218 4.71 -16.53 -3.50
C CYS A 218 4.85 -17.88 -2.79
N SER A 219 5.15 -18.92 -3.57
CA SER A 219 5.44 -20.26 -3.05
C SER A 219 6.69 -20.80 -3.72
N ASP A 220 7.59 -21.37 -2.93
CA ASP A 220 8.80 -22.05 -3.40
C ASP A 220 8.99 -23.32 -2.56
N ASP A 221 9.06 -24.48 -3.21
CA ASP A 221 9.13 -25.81 -2.57
C ASP A 221 8.11 -26.03 -1.43
N GLY A 222 6.87 -25.57 -1.62
CA GLY A 222 5.78 -25.72 -0.65
C GLY A 222 5.86 -24.78 0.56
N LYS A 223 6.86 -23.88 0.61
CA LYS A 223 6.94 -22.80 1.61
C LYS A 223 6.35 -21.52 1.03
N GLU A 224 5.42 -20.94 1.77
CA GLU A 224 4.84 -19.65 1.43
C GLU A 224 5.71 -18.51 1.95
N TYR A 225 5.93 -17.50 1.11
CA TYR A 225 6.61 -16.26 1.47
C TYR A 225 5.97 -15.10 0.74
N ILE A 226 6.23 -13.90 1.21
CA ILE A 226 5.84 -12.68 0.52
C ILE A 226 7.07 -11.88 0.12
N GLU A 227 6.96 -11.19 -1.01
CA GLU A 227 8.00 -10.30 -1.55
C GLU A 227 7.35 -9.06 -2.18
N PRO A 228 8.08 -7.93 -2.28
CA PRO A 228 7.60 -6.77 -3.03
C PRO A 228 7.25 -7.14 -4.47
N PHE A 229 6.32 -6.42 -5.08
CA PHE A 229 5.93 -6.72 -6.46
C PHE A 229 7.07 -6.52 -7.46
N ILE A 230 7.93 -5.53 -7.20
CA ILE A 230 9.16 -5.30 -7.96
C ILE A 230 10.31 -5.32 -6.95
N THR A 231 11.22 -6.27 -7.09
CA THR A 231 12.28 -6.53 -6.11
C THR A 231 13.51 -5.65 -6.29
N ASN A 232 13.74 -5.05 -7.47
CA ASN A 232 14.94 -4.22 -7.77
C ASN A 232 16.28 -4.87 -7.34
N GLY A 233 16.36 -6.21 -7.34
CA GLY A 233 17.55 -6.94 -6.86
C GLY A 233 17.68 -7.06 -5.33
N THR A 234 16.72 -6.56 -4.56
CA THR A 234 16.58 -6.85 -3.12
C THR A 234 15.91 -8.21 -2.93
N ASN A 235 16.54 -9.07 -2.13
CA ASN A 235 16.04 -10.42 -1.83
C ASN A 235 15.11 -10.41 -0.60
N GLU A 236 14.35 -9.32 -0.38
CA GLU A 236 13.52 -9.14 0.80
C GLU A 236 12.30 -10.09 0.73
N ARG A 237 12.49 -11.31 1.23
CA ARG A 237 11.46 -12.33 1.37
C ARG A 237 11.05 -12.44 2.84
N PHE A 238 9.76 -12.39 3.11
CA PHE A 238 9.20 -12.69 4.43
C PHE A 238 8.47 -14.01 4.37
N TYR A 239 8.99 -15.04 5.03
CA TYR A 239 8.34 -16.34 5.10
C TYR A 239 7.13 -16.26 6.03
N LEU A 240 5.97 -16.69 5.55
CA LEU A 240 4.75 -16.73 6.36
C LEU A 240 4.69 -18.09 7.05
N ASN A 241 4.63 -18.09 8.38
CA ASN A 241 4.56 -19.28 9.24
C ASN A 241 5.79 -20.22 9.13
N VAL A 242 6.67 -20.16 10.14
CA VAL A 242 7.53 -21.30 10.53
C VAL A 242 6.89 -21.95 11.75
#